data_AF-A0A2N2G4Q6-F1
#
_entry.id   AF-A0A2N2G4Q6-F1
#
_cell.length_a   1.000
_cell.length_b   1.000
_cell.length_c   1.000
_cell.angle_alpha   90.00
_cell.angle_beta   90.00
_cell.angle_gamma   90.00
#
_symmetry.space_group_name_H-M   'P 1'
#
loop_
_entity.id
_entity.type
_entity.pdbx_description
1 polymer ?
#
loop_
_entity_poly.entity_id
_entity_poly.type
_entity_poly.pdbx_seq_one_letter_code
_entity_poly.pdbx_strand_id
1 'polypeptide(L)' 'IRGYQEVKVNNETQHIILSGIIRPQDVAQDNSVLSTHVADARIEYSGQGVLGDKQQPGWLARALDSVWPF' A
#
# COMPACT_ATOMS: atom_id res chain seq x y z
N ILE A 1 -1.59 -17.86 11.00
CA ILE A 1 -2.38 -16.63 11.27
C ILE A 1 -2.44 -15.77 10.01
N ARG A 2 -3.48 -14.95 9.90
CA ARG A 2 -3.61 -13.94 8.85
C ARG A 2 -4.22 -12.68 9.47
N GLY A 3 -3.57 -11.54 9.26
CA GLY A 3 -4.05 -10.21 9.60
C GLY A 3 -4.33 -9.41 8.34
N TYR A 4 -5.40 -8.62 8.35
CA TYR A 4 -5.73 -7.67 7.31
C TYR A 4 -5.87 -6.30 7.97
N GLN A 5 -5.18 -5.31 7.41
CA GLN A 5 -5.30 -3.93 7.83
C GLN A 5 -5.53 -3.06 6.60
N GLU A 6 -6.59 -2.27 6.63
CA GLU A 6 -6.90 -1.27 5.60
C GLU A 6 -6.57 0.12 6.12
N VAL A 7 -5.82 0.88 5.33
CA VAL A 7 -5.44 2.26 5.67
C VAL A 7 -5.78 3.14 4.48
N LYS A 8 -6.45 4.27 4.73
CA LYS A 8 -6.76 5.25 3.69
C LYS A 8 -5.84 6.46 3.86
N VAL A 9 -5.02 6.75 2.85
CA VAL A 9 -4.08 7.88 2.85
C VAL A 9 -4.27 8.67 1.56
N ASN A 10 -4.49 9.98 1.64
CA ASN A 10 -4.61 10.87 0.47
C ASN A 10 -5.57 10.35 -0.63
N ASN A 11 -6.76 9.88 -0.25
CA ASN A 11 -7.75 9.25 -1.13
C ASN A 11 -7.35 7.92 -1.79
N GLU A 12 -6.19 7.35 -1.45
CA GLU A 12 -5.79 6.00 -1.82
C GLU A 12 -6.13 5.01 -0.70
N THR A 13 -6.74 3.88 -1.06
CA THR A 13 -6.98 2.78 -0.12
C THR A 13 -5.83 1.78 -0.24
N GLN A 14 -5.16 1.55 0.88
CA GLN A 14 -3.99 0.69 1.01
C GLN A 14 -4.36 -0.52 1.87
N HIS A 15 -4.16 -1.71 1.33
CA HIS A 15 -4.40 -2.98 1.98
C HIS A 15 -3.06 -3.59 2.37
N ILE A 16 -2.89 -3.83 3.67
CA ILE A 16 -1.74 -4.50 4.26
C ILE A 16 -2.20 -5.87 4.72
N ILE A 17 -1.67 -6.91 4.10
CA ILE A 17 -1.96 -8.30 4.46
C ILE A 17 -0.72 -8.89 5.12
N LEU A 18 -0.86 -9.28 6.39
CA LEU A 18 0.16 -10.01 7.12
C LEU A 18 -0.24 -11.49 7.21
N SER A 19 0.67 -12.39 6.89
CA SER A 19 0.46 -13.83 7.07
C SER A 19 1.72 -14.49 7.63
N GLY A 20 1.53 -15.62 8.32
CA GLY A 20 2.65 -16.37 8.89
C GLY A 20 2.16 -17.49 9.81
N ILE A 21 3.11 -18.21 10.39
CA ILE A 21 2.87 -19.33 11.31
C ILE A 21 3.38 -18.94 12.69
N ILE A 22 2.55 -19.16 13.70
CA ILE A 22 2.90 -18.92 15.11
C ILE A 22 2.60 -20.17 15.91
N ARG A 23 3.34 -20.39 16.99
CA ARG A 23 3.03 -21.45 17.95
C ARG A 23 2.05 -20.92 18.99
N PRO A 24 1.09 -21.71 19.48
CA PRO A 24 0.12 -21.25 20.49
C PRO A 24 0.77 -20.68 21.76
N GLN A 25 1.92 -21.23 22.17
CA GLN A 25 2.68 -20.79 23.34
C GLN A 25 3.34 -19.41 23.21
N ASP A 26 3.45 -18.89 21.98
CA ASP A 26 4.07 -17.58 21.72
C ASP A 26 3.05 -16.43 21.75
N VAL A 27 1.76 -16.74 21.98
CA VAL A 27 0.68 -15.77 22.15
C VAL A 27 0.64 -15.33 23.62
N ALA A 28 0.89 -14.04 23.86
CA ALA A 28 0.82 -13.46 25.19
C ALA A 28 -0.64 -13.36 25.70
N GLN A 29 -0.83 -13.17 27.01
CA GLN A 29 -2.16 -13.09 27.61
C GLN A 29 -3.00 -11.91 27.11
N ASP A 30 -2.36 -10.88 26.57
CA ASP A 30 -3.01 -9.72 25.94
C ASP A 30 -3.35 -9.97 24.46
N ASN A 31 -3.22 -11.22 23.98
CA ASN A 31 -3.37 -11.63 22.58
C ASN A 31 -2.35 -10.96 21.64
N SER A 32 -1.22 -10.46 22.16
CA SER A 32 -0.12 -9.98 21.34
C SER A 32 0.84 -11.12 20.97
N VAL A 33 1.52 -10.95 19.84
CA VAL A 33 2.59 -11.86 19.38
C VAL A 33 3.75 -11.00 18.92
N LEU A 34 4.94 -11.28 19.45
CA LEU A 34 6.17 -10.64 18.99
C LEU A 34 6.45 -11.00 17.53
N SER A 35 6.83 -10.04 16.70
CA SER A 35 7.13 -10.28 15.28
C SER A 35 8.24 -11.32 15.08
N THR A 36 9.17 -11.44 16.02
CA THR A 36 10.23 -12.46 16.05
C THR A 36 9.72 -13.88 16.22
N HIS A 37 8.49 -14.07 16.72
CA HIS A 37 7.86 -15.37 16.90
C HIS A 37 6.97 -15.77 15.70
N VAL A 38 6.93 -14.96 14.64
CA VAL A 38 6.19 -15.27 13.41
C VAL A 38 7.13 -15.92 12.40
N ALA A 39 7.01 -17.24 12.24
CA ALA A 39 7.71 -17.98 11.20
C ALA A 39 7.06 -17.76 9.83
N ASP A 40 7.86 -17.79 8.76
CA ASP A 40 7.43 -17.55 7.38
C ASP A 40 6.54 -16.31 7.22
N ALA A 41 6.89 -15.24 7.93
CA ALA A 41 6.17 -13.99 7.88
C ALA A 41 6.19 -13.43 6.44
N ARG A 42 5.01 -13.20 5.88
CA ARG A 42 4.81 -12.54 4.58
C ARG A 42 3.94 -11.31 4.76
N ILE A 43 4.43 -10.20 4.21
CA ILE A 43 3.73 -8.92 4.19
C ILE A 43 3.46 -8.60 2.72
N GLU A 44 2.19 -8.45 2.38
CA GLU A 44 1.75 -7.99 1.08
C GLU A 44 1.15 -6.60 1.23
N TYR A 45 1.59 -5.70 0.37
CA TYR A 45 1.11 -4.33 0.29
C TYR A 45 0.45 -4.15 -1.07
N SER A 46 -0.87 -3.97 -1.09
CA SER A 46 -1.62 -3.64 -2.29
C SER A 46 -2.37 -2.33 -2.10
N GLY A 47 -2.14 -1.35 -2.98
CA GLY A 47 -2.84 -0.08 -2.99
C GLY A 47 -3.65 0.06 -4.26
N GLN A 48 -4.92 0.43 -4.15
CA GLN A 48 -5.71 0.91 -5.29
C GLN A 48 -5.69 2.44 -5.24
N GLY A 49 -4.67 3.02 -5.88
CA GLY A 49 -4.48 4.46 -6.02
C GLY A 49 -4.27 4.85 -7.46
N VAL A 50 -4.62 6.10 -7.79
CA VAL A 50 -4.35 6.72 -9.09
C VAL A 50 -2.84 6.91 -9.26
N LEU A 51 -2.14 5.87 -9.69
CA LEU A 51 -0.96 6.01 -10.53
C LEU A 51 -1.41 6.63 -11.86
N GLY A 52 -1.76 7.91 -11.86
CA GLY A 52 -2.40 8.52 -13.03
C GLY A 52 -2.42 10.03 -13.12
N ASP A 53 -2.13 10.78 -12.05
CA ASP A 53 -2.37 12.22 -12.08
C ASP A 53 -1.30 13.06 -12.79
N LYS A 54 -0.27 12.48 -13.41
CA LYS A 54 0.80 13.28 -14.05
C LYS A 54 1.26 12.77 -15.42
N GLN A 55 0.34 12.63 -16.37
CA GLN A 55 0.71 12.64 -17.80
C GLN A 55 -0.25 13.46 -18.68
N GLN A 56 -1.01 14.40 -18.12
CA GLN A 56 -1.64 15.40 -18.98
C GLN A 56 -0.66 16.57 -19.17
N PRO A 57 -0.31 16.93 -20.42
CA PRO A 57 0.43 18.16 -20.69
C PRO A 57 -0.30 19.31 -20.01
N GLY A 58 0.42 20.02 -19.12
CA GLY A 58 -0.09 21.20 -18.45
C GLY A 58 -0.64 22.20 -19.47
N TRP A 59 -1.54 23.09 -19.05
CA TRP A 59 -2.13 24.10 -19.92
C TRP A 59 -1.08 24.90 -20.70
N LEU A 60 0.11 25.10 -20.11
CA LEU A 60 1.24 25.79 -20.73
C LEU A 60 1.86 24.99 -21.89
N ALA A 61 1.99 23.66 -21.77
CA ALA A 61 2.50 22.81 -22.85
C ALA A 61 1.53 22.80 -24.05
N ARG A 62 0.22 22.77 -23.80
CA ARG A 62 -0.81 22.92 -24.85
C ARG A 62 -0.78 24.31 -25.52
N ALA A 63 -0.50 25.36 -24.76
CA ALA A 63 -0.41 26.71 -25.31
C ALA A 63 0.83 26.89 -26.20
N LEU A 64 1.97 26.29 -25.84
CA LEU A 64 3.19 26.34 -26.64
C LEU A 64 3.05 25.55 -27.96
N ASP A 65 2.50 24.34 -27.91
CA ASP A 65 2.20 23.55 -29.14
C ASP A 65 1.23 24.29 -30.07
N SER A 66 0.26 25.04 -29.52
CA SER A 66 -0.68 25.82 -30.33
C SER A 66 -0.06 27.05 -30.97
N VAL A 67 1.02 27.60 -30.42
CA VAL A 67 1.68 28.82 -30.94
C VAL A 67 2.81 28.48 -31.92
N TRP A 68 3.45 27.31 -31.78
CA TRP A 68 4.55 26.87 -32.65
C TRP A 68 4.35 25.43 -33.18
N PRO A 69 3.58 25.24 -34.27
CA PRO A 69 3.31 23.92 -34.83
C PRO A 69 4.36 23.41 -35.86
N PHE A 70 5.64 23.76 -35.74
CA PHE A 70 6.69 23.37 -36.70
C PHE A 70 8.07 23.19 -36.07
#